data_AF-A0A2V7XLI6-F1
#
_entry.id   AF-A0A2V7XLI6-F1
#
_cell.length_a   1.000
_cell.length_b   1.000
_cell.length_c   1.000
_cell.angle_alpha   90.00
_cell.angle_beta   90.00
_cell.angle_gamma   90.00
#
_symmetry.space_group_name_H-M   'P 1'
#
loop_
_entity.id
_entity.type
_entity.pdbx_description
1 polymer ?
#
loop_
_entity_poly.entity_id
_entity_poly.type
_entity_poly.pdbx_seq_one_letter_code
_entity_poly.pdbx_strand_id
1 'polypeptide(L)'
;MPAYFDDQDLAHFGDLKQQAPELWAACERYYAAAFEPGLLSTITNMPIARFADWLRRAGTYDAYMARLEAAFNPATVPGLMCRSLVSVGYDGRLYDCDFNQMLELGLEEGRPAHIREFDRARLAERRVSTGEHCFGCTAGAGSSCGGALA
;
A
#
# COMPACT_ATOMS: atom_id res chain seq x y z
N MET A 1 9.39 -17.28 -14.73
CA MET A 1 8.11 -17.60 -14.05
C MET A 1 7.07 -17.75 -15.14
N PRO A 2 6.40 -18.92 -15.25
CA PRO A 2 5.20 -18.99 -16.08
C PRO A 2 4.20 -17.98 -15.51
N ALA A 3 3.49 -17.26 -16.38
CA ALA A 3 2.38 -16.43 -15.94
C ALA A 3 1.43 -17.31 -15.11
N TYR A 4 0.97 -16.80 -13.97
CA TYR A 4 0.10 -17.55 -13.04
C TYR A 4 -1.24 -17.96 -13.68
N PHE A 5 -1.54 -17.42 -14.86
CA PHE A 5 -2.65 -17.76 -15.75
C PHE A 5 -2.18 -17.62 -17.19
N ASP A 6 -2.61 -18.53 -18.08
CA ASP A 6 -2.43 -18.40 -19.52
C ASP A 6 -3.67 -17.81 -20.22
N ASP A 7 -3.58 -17.55 -21.53
CA ASP A 7 -4.69 -16.97 -22.30
C ASP A 7 -5.92 -17.90 -22.36
N GLN A 8 -5.75 -19.21 -22.14
CA GLN A 8 -6.86 -20.17 -22.06
C GLN A 8 -7.54 -20.10 -20.69
N ASP A 9 -6.79 -19.92 -19.61
CA ASP A 9 -7.33 -19.67 -18.27
C ASP A 9 -8.16 -18.38 -18.26
N LEU A 10 -7.64 -17.30 -18.89
CA LEU A 10 -8.34 -16.02 -19.04
C LEU A 10 -9.62 -16.13 -19.88
N ALA A 11 -9.62 -16.96 -20.93
CA ALA A 11 -10.82 -17.24 -21.71
C ALA A 11 -11.90 -17.96 -20.88
N HIS A 12 -11.50 -18.83 -19.94
CA HIS A 12 -12.44 -19.54 -19.05
C HIS A 12 -13.12 -18.60 -18.04
N PHE A 13 -12.44 -17.54 -17.59
CA PHE A 13 -13.06 -16.49 -16.78
C PHE A 13 -14.13 -15.69 -17.55
N GLY A 14 -14.01 -15.59 -18.89
CA GLY A 14 -15.02 -14.94 -19.74
C GLY A 14 -16.37 -15.66 -19.75
N ASP A 15 -16.37 -16.99 -19.59
CA ASP A 15 -17.57 -17.84 -19.64
C ASP A 15 -18.19 -18.10 -18.26
N LEU A 16 -17.60 -17.57 -17.19
CA LEU A 16 -18.03 -17.78 -15.80
C LEU A 16 -19.51 -17.40 -15.59
N LYS A 17 -19.98 -16.39 -16.33
CA LYS A 17 -21.39 -15.95 -16.36
C LYS A 17 -22.34 -17.02 -16.91
N GLN A 18 -21.89 -17.85 -17.85
CA GLN A 18 -22.70 -18.93 -18.43
C GLN A 18 -22.59 -20.22 -17.63
N GLN A 19 -21.38 -20.57 -17.15
CA GLN A 19 -21.12 -21.85 -16.49
C GLN A 19 -21.50 -21.85 -15.00
N ALA A 20 -21.40 -20.69 -14.33
CA ALA A 20 -21.70 -20.55 -12.91
C ALA A 20 -22.49 -19.26 -12.64
N PRO A 21 -23.72 -19.13 -13.18
CA PRO A 21 -24.49 -17.88 -13.13
C PRO A 21 -24.77 -17.41 -11.69
N GLU A 22 -24.92 -18.32 -10.73
CA GLU A 22 -25.12 -17.96 -9.32
C GLU A 22 -23.85 -17.37 -8.68
N LEU A 23 -22.68 -17.96 -8.97
CA LEU A 23 -21.39 -17.43 -8.51
C LEU A 23 -21.11 -16.08 -9.17
N TRP A 24 -21.37 -15.97 -10.47
CA TRP A 24 -21.24 -14.71 -11.19
C TRP A 24 -22.16 -13.62 -10.62
N ALA A 25 -23.43 -13.95 -10.34
CA ALA A 25 -24.36 -13.00 -9.71
C ALA A 25 -23.93 -12.62 -8.29
N ALA A 26 -23.32 -13.54 -7.53
CA ALA A 26 -22.74 -13.22 -6.23
C ALA A 26 -21.52 -12.28 -6.36
N CYS A 27 -20.63 -12.55 -7.32
CA CYS A 27 -19.50 -11.69 -7.65
C CYS A 27 -19.96 -10.31 -8.12
N GLU A 28 -20.93 -10.20 -9.03
CA GLU A 28 -21.50 -8.92 -9.49
C GLU A 28 -22.10 -8.13 -8.33
N ARG A 29 -22.85 -8.77 -7.40
CA ARG A 29 -23.37 -8.08 -6.22
C ARG A 29 -22.24 -7.58 -5.30
N TYR A 30 -21.22 -8.41 -5.07
CA TYR A 30 -20.08 -8.03 -4.24
C TYR A 30 -19.28 -6.89 -4.88
N TYR A 31 -18.97 -6.99 -6.17
CA TYR A 31 -18.20 -5.99 -6.90
C TYR A 31 -18.99 -4.70 -7.12
N ALA A 32 -20.30 -4.76 -7.37
CA ALA A 32 -21.14 -3.57 -7.43
C ALA A 32 -21.14 -2.80 -6.10
N ALA A 33 -21.13 -3.52 -4.96
CA ALA A 33 -20.97 -2.91 -3.64
C ALA A 33 -19.54 -2.40 -3.40
N ALA A 34 -18.51 -3.14 -3.86
CA ALA A 34 -17.10 -2.76 -3.68
C ALA A 34 -16.66 -1.59 -4.57
N PHE A 35 -17.30 -1.42 -5.73
CA PHE A 35 -17.05 -0.36 -6.71
C PHE A 35 -18.20 0.63 -6.80
N GLU A 36 -18.95 0.83 -5.71
CA GLU A 36 -19.92 1.91 -5.65
C GLU A 36 -19.24 3.24 -6.07
N PRO A 37 -19.88 4.04 -6.94
CA PRO A 37 -19.35 5.32 -7.37
C PRO A 37 -18.97 6.19 -6.17
N GLY A 38 -17.69 6.57 -6.08
CA GLY A 38 -17.14 7.37 -4.97
C GLY A 38 -16.30 6.58 -3.96
N LEU A 39 -16.24 5.25 -4.04
CA LEU A 39 -15.37 4.42 -3.18
C LEU A 39 -13.99 4.12 -3.78
N LEU A 40 -13.78 4.38 -5.07
CA LEU A 40 -12.49 4.16 -5.72
C LEU A 40 -11.50 5.27 -5.36
N SER A 41 -10.54 4.95 -4.51
CA SER A 41 -9.45 5.87 -4.14
C SER A 41 -8.23 5.63 -5.02
N THR A 42 -7.64 6.73 -5.53
CA THR A 42 -6.35 6.68 -6.20
C THR A 42 -5.22 6.72 -5.17
N ILE A 43 -4.24 5.85 -5.34
CA ILE A 43 -3.04 5.80 -4.49
C ILE A 43 -1.83 6.13 -5.36
N THR A 44 -0.89 6.90 -4.81
CA THR A 44 0.37 7.23 -5.49
C THR A 44 1.16 5.94 -5.72
N ASN A 45 1.67 5.75 -6.94
CA ASN A 45 2.57 4.63 -7.22
C ASN A 45 3.83 4.74 -6.37
N MET A 46 3.93 3.90 -5.34
CA MET A 46 5.03 3.98 -4.37
C MET A 46 6.36 3.63 -5.05
N PRO A 47 7.44 4.45 -4.89
CA PRO A 47 8.75 4.23 -5.54
C PRO A 47 9.54 3.10 -4.87
N ILE A 48 8.94 1.92 -4.73
CA ILE A 48 9.52 0.71 -4.15
C ILE A 48 9.35 -0.49 -5.10
N ALA A 49 10.13 -1.55 -4.84
CA ALA A 49 10.05 -2.84 -5.53
C ALA A 49 9.87 -2.72 -7.05
N ARG A 50 8.84 -3.38 -7.60
CA ARG A 50 8.61 -3.48 -9.05
C ARG A 50 8.51 -2.13 -9.76
N PHE A 51 7.88 -1.13 -9.14
CA PHE A 51 7.75 0.19 -9.75
C PHE A 51 9.08 0.95 -9.74
N ALA A 52 9.83 0.90 -8.64
CA ALA A 52 11.18 1.44 -8.56
C ALA A 52 12.11 0.80 -9.60
N ASP A 53 12.08 -0.53 -9.73
CA ASP A 53 12.90 -1.24 -10.71
C ASP A 53 12.56 -0.85 -12.15
N TRP A 54 11.28 -0.64 -12.44
CA TRP A 54 10.85 -0.15 -13.73
C TRP A 54 11.36 1.28 -13.99
N LEU A 55 11.22 2.19 -13.02
CA LEU A 55 11.75 3.56 -13.11
C LEU A 55 13.26 3.58 -13.33
N ARG A 56 14.02 2.70 -12.64
CA ARG A 56 15.47 2.59 -12.82
C ARG A 56 15.84 2.07 -14.20
N ARG A 57 15.16 1.03 -14.70
CA ARG A 57 15.35 0.54 -16.08
C ARG A 57 15.03 1.61 -17.14
N ALA A 58 14.05 2.47 -16.84
CA ALA A 58 13.67 3.58 -17.70
C ALA A 58 14.57 4.83 -17.53
N GLY A 59 15.49 4.84 -16.56
CA GLY A 59 16.35 6.00 -16.27
C GLY A 59 15.59 7.20 -15.68
N THR A 60 14.40 7.00 -15.11
CA THR A 60 13.51 8.07 -14.63
C THR A 60 13.33 8.09 -13.11
N TYR A 61 14.02 7.22 -12.37
CA TYR A 61 13.89 7.10 -10.92
C TYR A 61 14.18 8.42 -10.19
N ASP A 62 15.34 9.03 -10.45
CA ASP A 62 15.74 10.26 -9.76
C ASP A 62 14.79 11.43 -10.05
N ALA A 63 14.33 11.55 -11.30
CA ALA A 63 13.34 12.56 -11.70
C ALA A 63 11.99 12.32 -11.01
N TYR A 64 11.59 11.07 -10.82
CA TYR A 64 10.38 10.72 -10.09
C TYR A 64 10.49 11.07 -8.60
N MET A 65 11.60 10.71 -7.97
CA MET A 65 11.88 11.05 -6.57
C MET A 65 11.90 12.56 -6.35
N ALA A 66 12.63 13.31 -7.19
CA ALA A 66 12.67 14.77 -7.14
C ALA A 66 11.28 15.41 -7.26
N ARG A 67 10.38 14.83 -8.07
CA ARG A 67 8.99 15.28 -8.17
C ARG A 67 8.22 15.05 -6.87
N LEU A 68 8.38 13.90 -6.23
CA LEU A 68 7.71 13.60 -4.96
C LEU A 68 8.23 14.52 -3.84
N GLU A 69 9.53 14.73 -3.78
CA GLU A 69 10.18 15.65 -2.84
C GLU A 69 9.70 17.10 -3.02
N ALA A 70 9.71 17.59 -4.27
CA ALA A 70 9.23 18.95 -4.59
C ALA A 70 7.74 19.13 -4.31
N ALA A 71 6.96 18.05 -4.33
CA ALA A 71 5.53 18.05 -4.03
C ALA A 71 5.24 17.74 -2.55
N PHE A 72 6.24 17.65 -1.68
CA PHE A 72 6.02 17.37 -0.25
C PHE A 72 5.02 18.38 0.36
N ASN A 73 3.94 17.85 0.93
CA ASN A 73 2.91 18.65 1.58
C ASN A 73 2.82 18.31 3.08
N PRO A 74 3.32 19.19 3.97
CA PRO A 74 3.24 19.00 5.41
C PRO A 74 1.81 18.80 5.95
N ALA A 75 0.79 19.33 5.27
CA ALA A 75 -0.61 19.19 5.70
C ALA A 75 -1.12 17.74 5.64
N THR A 76 -0.46 16.87 4.88
CA THR A 76 -0.79 15.45 4.78
C THR A 76 -0.32 14.66 6.02
N VAL A 77 0.71 15.16 6.71
CA VAL A 77 1.41 14.43 7.78
C VAL A 77 0.47 14.01 8.92
N PRO A 78 -0.42 14.86 9.45
CA PRO A 78 -1.34 14.45 10.52
C PRO A 78 -2.26 13.27 10.15
N GLY A 79 -2.59 13.13 8.86
CA GLY A 79 -3.48 12.08 8.34
C GLY A 79 -2.76 10.78 7.96
N LEU A 80 -1.43 10.73 8.03
CA LEU A 80 -0.67 9.53 7.68
C LEU A 80 -1.00 8.36 8.63
N MET A 81 -1.31 7.21 8.05
CA MET A 81 -1.69 6.02 8.80
C MET A 81 -0.58 5.49 9.72
N CYS A 82 0.70 5.67 9.36
CA CYS A 82 1.83 5.24 10.18
C CYS A 82 1.92 5.95 11.55
N ARG A 83 1.14 7.02 11.77
CA ARG A 83 1.05 7.71 13.05
C ARG A 83 0.11 7.04 14.04
N SER A 84 -0.90 6.32 13.57
CA SER A 84 -1.98 5.77 14.40
C SER A 84 -2.11 4.26 14.30
N LEU A 85 -1.56 3.67 13.24
CA LEU A 85 -1.58 2.22 12.98
C LEU A 85 -0.18 1.63 13.06
N VAL A 86 -0.12 0.31 13.13
CA VAL A 86 1.08 -0.52 12.95
C VAL A 86 0.73 -1.64 11.98
N SER A 87 1.67 -2.02 11.12
CA SER A 87 1.54 -3.21 10.29
C SER A 87 2.15 -4.42 11.01
N VAL A 88 1.52 -5.59 10.85
CA VAL A 88 1.98 -6.85 11.43
C VAL A 88 2.36 -7.81 10.30
N GLY A 89 3.62 -8.22 10.29
CA GLY A 89 4.14 -9.23 9.38
C GLY A 89 3.48 -10.60 9.60
N TYR A 90 3.54 -11.46 8.58
CA TYR A 90 3.03 -12.84 8.68
C TYR A 90 3.74 -13.66 9.77
N ASP A 91 4.97 -13.29 10.10
CA ASP A 91 5.80 -13.86 11.16
C ASP A 91 5.60 -13.17 12.51
N GLY A 92 4.70 -12.18 12.59
CA GLY A 92 4.40 -11.42 13.79
C GLY A 92 5.29 -10.21 14.05
N ARG A 93 6.27 -9.90 13.18
CA ARG A 93 7.10 -8.67 13.29
C ARG A 93 6.25 -7.41 13.12
N LEU A 94 6.60 -6.33 13.81
CA LEU A 94 5.89 -5.05 13.73
C LEU A 94 6.63 -4.03 12.85
N TYR A 95 5.86 -3.25 12.11
CA TYR A 95 6.31 -2.19 11.20
C TYR A 95 5.40 -0.96 11.32
N ASP A 96 5.88 0.23 10.95
CA ASP A 96 5.07 1.44 11.03
C ASP A 96 3.95 1.50 9.96
N CYS A 97 4.20 0.90 8.80
CA CYS A 97 3.24 0.77 7.69
C CYS A 97 3.55 -0.46 6.84
N ASP A 98 2.67 -0.73 5.88
CA ASP A 98 2.82 -1.77 4.87
C ASP A 98 4.03 -1.55 3.95
N PHE A 99 4.35 -0.31 3.57
CA PHE A 99 5.55 -0.01 2.79
C PHE A 99 6.84 -0.28 3.57
N ASN A 100 6.87 0.07 4.85
CA ASN A 100 7.96 -0.30 5.75
C ASN A 100 8.10 -1.82 5.85
N GLN A 101 6.98 -2.55 5.94
CA GLN A 101 7.00 -4.01 5.91
C GLN A 101 7.56 -4.56 4.59
N MET A 102 7.17 -4.00 3.43
CA MET A 102 7.70 -4.42 2.13
C MET A 102 9.19 -4.12 1.95
N LEU A 103 9.71 -3.13 2.67
CA LEU A 103 11.13 -2.77 2.67
C LEU A 103 11.91 -3.39 3.84
N GLU A 104 11.27 -4.24 4.64
CA GLU A 104 11.85 -4.84 5.86
C GLU A 104 12.35 -3.77 6.87
N LEU A 105 11.78 -2.56 6.83
CA LEU A 105 12.12 -1.44 7.69
C LEU A 105 11.31 -1.49 8.99
N GLY A 106 11.85 -2.17 10.00
CA GLY A 106 11.21 -2.32 11.31
C GLY A 106 10.93 -1.00 12.05
N LEU A 107 10.23 -1.12 13.18
CA LEU A 107 10.05 0.00 14.12
C LEU A 107 11.39 0.53 14.64
N GLU A 108 11.36 1.73 15.21
CA GLU A 108 12.46 2.31 15.99
C GLU A 108 13.08 1.29 16.98
N GLU A 109 14.41 1.29 17.08
CA GLU A 109 15.15 0.42 17.99
C GLU A 109 14.68 0.60 19.45
N GLY A 110 14.57 -0.52 20.18
CA GLY A 110 14.08 -0.49 21.56
C GLY A 110 12.55 -0.41 21.70
N ARG A 111 11.79 -0.46 20.59
CA ARG A 111 10.33 -0.67 20.60
C ARG A 111 9.99 -2.17 20.49
N PRO A 112 8.76 -2.58 20.89
CA PRO A 112 8.30 -3.95 20.68
C PRO A 112 8.47 -4.37 19.22
N ALA A 113 9.27 -5.38 18.95
CA ALA A 113 9.58 -5.79 17.58
C ALA A 113 8.59 -6.83 17.04
N HIS A 114 7.83 -7.47 17.94
CA HIS A 114 6.89 -8.54 17.62
C HIS A 114 5.55 -8.32 18.32
N ILE A 115 4.44 -8.73 17.68
CA ILE A 115 3.07 -8.62 18.23
C ILE A 115 2.87 -9.28 19.60
N ARG A 116 3.72 -10.25 19.99
CA ARG A 116 3.68 -10.90 21.30
C ARG A 116 4.17 -9.98 22.43
N GLU A 117 4.93 -8.95 22.07
CA GLU A 117 5.49 -7.94 22.97
C GLU A 117 4.67 -6.64 22.93
N PHE A 118 3.47 -6.68 22.32
CA PHE A 118 2.67 -5.49 22.07
C PHE A 118 2.44 -4.67 23.34
N ASP A 119 2.87 -3.41 23.27
CA ASP A 119 2.69 -2.43 24.33
C ASP A 119 2.20 -1.12 23.68
N ARG A 120 0.93 -0.81 23.92
CA ARG A 120 0.29 0.37 23.33
C ARG A 120 0.96 1.67 23.75
N ALA A 121 1.39 1.81 25.00
CA ALA A 121 1.98 3.05 25.48
C ALA A 121 3.35 3.27 24.81
N ARG A 122 4.18 2.22 24.77
CA ARG A 122 5.48 2.29 24.11
C ARG A 122 5.38 2.49 22.59
N LEU A 123 4.35 1.93 21.95
CA LEU A 123 4.11 2.11 20.51
C LEU A 123 3.50 3.46 20.17
N ALA A 124 2.74 4.09 21.08
CA ALA A 124 2.18 5.43 20.86
C ALA A 124 3.26 6.53 20.87
N GLU A 125 4.36 6.29 21.58
CA GLU A 125 5.50 7.23 21.69
C GLU A 125 6.63 6.94 20.70
N ARG A 126 6.47 5.94 19.83
CA ARG A 126 7.52 5.55 18.90
C ARG A 126 7.76 6.62 17.85
N ARG A 127 9.02 6.76 17.44
CA ARG A 127 9.34 7.50 16.22
C ARG A 127 9.07 6.59 15.02
N VAL A 128 8.32 7.11 14.03
CA VAL A 128 8.08 6.39 12.78
C VAL A 128 9.39 6.29 12.00
N SER A 129 9.76 5.08 11.59
CA SER A 129 10.89 4.85 10.69
C SER A 129 10.56 5.39 9.31
N THR A 130 11.36 6.32 8.80
CA THR A 130 11.14 7.00 7.51
C THR A 130 12.18 6.59 6.47
N GLY A 131 11.80 6.59 5.20
CA GLY A 131 12.71 6.46 4.05
C GLY A 131 12.21 7.25 2.84
N GLU A 132 12.91 7.14 1.71
CA GLU A 132 12.57 7.87 0.47
C GLU A 132 11.12 7.65 0.02
N HIS A 133 10.60 6.43 0.18
CA HIS A 133 9.22 6.10 -0.16
C HIS A 133 8.18 6.94 0.59
N CYS A 134 8.51 7.49 1.78
CA CYS A 134 7.58 8.32 2.55
C CYS A 134 7.13 9.56 1.76
N PHE A 135 7.95 10.07 0.83
CA PHE A 135 7.54 11.16 -0.07
C PHE A 135 6.34 10.79 -0.94
N GLY A 136 6.16 9.50 -1.28
CA GLY A 136 4.98 9.02 -2.01
C GLY A 136 3.69 9.17 -1.21
N CYS A 137 3.74 9.02 0.12
CA CYS A 137 2.58 9.18 1.00
C CYS A 137 2.26 10.65 1.30
N THR A 138 3.26 11.54 1.24
CA THR A 138 3.14 12.95 1.64
C THR A 138 3.08 13.94 0.48
N ALA A 139 3.31 13.50 -0.75
CA ALA A 139 3.32 14.38 -1.92
C ALA A 139 1.89 14.82 -2.31
N GLY A 140 1.72 16.10 -2.67
CA GLY A 140 0.46 16.66 -3.15
C GLY A 140 -0.67 16.56 -2.13
N ALA A 141 -1.77 15.91 -2.50
CA ALA A 141 -2.90 15.65 -1.61
C ALA A 141 -2.63 14.52 -0.59
N GLY A 142 -1.45 13.88 -0.67
CA GLY A 142 -1.11 12.71 0.15
C GLY A 142 -1.79 11.45 -0.36
N SER A 143 -1.30 10.31 0.12
CA SER A 143 -1.81 8.99 -0.30
C SER A 143 -1.86 8.02 0.86
N SER A 144 -3.06 7.48 1.09
CA SER A 144 -3.36 6.49 2.13
C SER A 144 -4.40 5.50 1.63
N CYS A 145 -4.57 4.37 2.33
CA CYS A 145 -5.63 3.40 2.05
C CYS A 145 -7.04 4.00 2.15
N GLY A 146 -7.20 5.15 2.81
CA GLY A 146 -8.44 5.93 2.87
C GLY A 146 -8.58 7.02 1.80
N GLY A 147 -7.66 7.08 0.82
CA GLY A 147 -7.63 8.11 -0.22
C GLY A 147 -6.72 9.29 0.10
N ALA A 148 -7.07 10.47 -0.43
CA ALA A 148 -6.33 11.71 -0.22
C ALA A 148 -6.40 12.18 1.25
N LEU A 149 -5.34 12.82 1.72
CA LEU A 149 -5.17 13.27 3.10
C LEU A 149 -5.39 14.79 3.28
N ALA A 150 -5.32 15.57 2.20
CA ALA A 150 -5.45 17.02 2.18
C ALA A 150 -6.24 17.50 0.95
#